data_AF-A0A2E5F2C8-F1
#
_entry.id   AF-A0A2E5F2C8-F1
#
_cell.length_a   1.000
_cell.length_b   1.000
_cell.length_c   1.000
_cell.angle_alpha   90.00
_cell.angle_beta   90.00
_cell.angle_gamma   90.00
#
_symmetry.space_group_name_H-M   'P 1'
#
loop_
_entity.id
_entity.type
_entity.pdbx_description
1 polymer ?
#
loop_
_entity_poly.entity_id
_entity_poly.type
_entity_poly.pdbx_seq_one_letter_code
_entity_poly.pdbx_strand_id
1 'polypeptide(L)'
;MDIQDWLNVIYPEVTPDLDPRAPFIAHIKTRTPEHNPPLFWLGCALDEISETNEMDIFIEKARKAIGDLSDFSWANEQACLDVFSQACAFAWASKNLSKPQFIEESNGDYSCIFVPDYDATIVPKRIRHVRHFEDVVSDISDFVNDVQQLLPGDQNKIGYLDTYLNLDWYAQDLGYRLELTEPLVSILKNFTGDQDLRFVLTRPFQWGNPVVSCY
;
A
#
# COMPACT_ATOMS: atom_id res chain seq x y z
N MET A 1 2.65 16.16 9.91
CA MET A 1 4.09 16.29 9.58
C MET A 1 4.24 16.16 8.08
N ASP A 2 5.33 16.61 7.45
CA ASP A 2 5.55 16.22 6.05
C ASP A 2 6.11 14.80 5.97
N ILE A 3 6.19 14.23 4.76
CA ILE A 3 6.71 12.87 4.60
C ILE A 3 8.19 12.75 4.97
N GLN A 4 8.98 13.82 4.85
CA GLN A 4 10.41 13.80 5.16
C GLN A 4 10.63 13.75 6.67
N ASP A 5 9.85 14.52 7.42
CA ASP A 5 9.80 14.43 8.87
C ASP A 5 9.48 12.99 9.31
N TRP A 6 8.47 12.38 8.68
CA TRP A 6 8.10 10.99 8.97
C TRP A 6 9.21 9.99 8.64
N LEU A 7 9.82 10.10 7.46
CA LEU A 7 10.93 9.22 7.07
C LEU A 7 12.14 9.38 8.00
N ASN A 8 12.35 10.54 8.63
CA ASN A 8 13.39 10.76 9.61
C ASN A 8 13.04 10.17 10.99
N VAL A 9 11.76 10.17 11.37
CA VAL A 9 11.29 9.46 12.58
C VAL A 9 11.41 7.94 12.39
N ILE A 10 10.96 7.43 11.25
CA ILE A 10 10.94 6.00 10.97
C ILE A 10 12.37 5.50 10.74
N TYR A 11 13.23 6.24 10.02
CA TYR A 11 14.57 5.78 9.63
C TYR A 11 15.67 6.80 9.98
N PRO A 12 15.91 7.09 11.26
CA PRO A 12 16.83 8.15 11.68
C PRO A 12 18.29 7.91 11.25
N GLU A 13 18.70 6.65 11.09
CA GLU A 13 20.04 6.24 10.68
C GLU A 13 20.31 6.36 9.17
N VAL A 14 19.25 6.48 8.35
CA VAL A 14 19.38 6.52 6.89
C VAL A 14 19.62 7.95 6.42
N THR A 15 20.80 8.19 5.85
CA THR A 15 21.16 9.47 5.24
C THR A 15 20.58 9.55 3.82
N PRO A 16 19.99 10.69 3.40
CA PRO A 16 19.51 10.87 2.03
C PRO A 16 20.66 10.77 1.01
N ASP A 17 20.42 10.10 -0.12
CA ASP A 17 21.39 9.94 -1.21
C ASP A 17 20.70 10.03 -2.58
N LEU A 18 21.26 10.88 -3.45
CA LEU A 18 20.75 11.15 -4.79
C LEU A 18 21.17 10.09 -5.82
N ASP A 19 22.11 9.20 -5.50
CA ASP A 19 22.46 8.08 -6.38
C ASP A 19 21.21 7.19 -6.59
N PRO A 20 20.75 6.94 -7.83
CA PRO A 20 19.64 6.02 -8.10
C PRO A 20 19.91 4.59 -7.65
N ARG A 21 21.17 4.25 -7.36
CA ARG A 21 21.59 2.96 -6.82
C ARG A 21 21.68 2.97 -5.30
N ALA A 22 21.37 4.09 -4.64
CA ALA A 22 21.28 4.14 -3.19
C ALA A 22 20.12 3.25 -2.68
N PRO A 23 20.09 2.86 -1.38
CA PRO A 23 18.98 2.08 -0.87
C PRO A 23 17.69 2.86 -1.06
N PHE A 24 16.59 2.18 -1.38
CA PHE A 24 15.30 2.82 -1.72
C PHE A 24 14.93 3.95 -0.75
N ILE A 25 15.09 3.72 0.55
CA ILE A 25 14.75 4.70 1.60
C ILE A 25 15.67 5.93 1.58
N ALA A 26 16.96 5.77 1.33
CA ALA A 26 17.89 6.88 1.15
C ALA A 26 17.52 7.71 -0.09
N HIS A 27 17.09 7.04 -1.16
CA HIS A 27 16.66 7.70 -2.38
C HIS A 27 15.36 8.49 -2.21
N ILE A 28 14.32 7.92 -1.59
CA ILE A 28 13.04 8.63 -1.38
C ILE A 28 13.18 9.81 -0.41
N LYS A 29 14.13 9.77 0.53
CA LYS A 29 14.44 10.90 1.42
C LYS A 29 14.97 12.14 0.67
N THR A 30 15.37 11.99 -0.60
CA THR A 30 15.74 13.14 -1.44
C THR A 30 14.58 13.80 -2.16
N ARG A 31 13.37 13.22 -2.11
CA ARG A 31 12.21 13.62 -2.92
C ARG A 31 11.24 14.47 -2.10
N THR A 32 10.79 15.62 -2.61
CA THR A 32 9.72 16.39 -1.94
C THR A 32 8.33 15.85 -2.32
N PRO A 33 7.31 16.02 -1.46
CA PRO A 33 5.93 15.62 -1.77
C PRO A 33 5.38 16.22 -3.07
N GLU A 34 5.79 17.45 -3.41
CA GLU A 34 5.31 18.16 -4.61
C GLU A 34 5.80 17.50 -5.91
N HIS A 35 6.94 16.80 -5.85
CA HIS A 35 7.51 16.07 -6.97
C HIS A 35 7.10 14.60 -6.99
N ASN A 36 6.35 14.14 -5.98
CA ASN A 36 5.97 12.73 -5.83
C ASN A 36 4.62 12.60 -5.09
N PRO A 37 3.48 12.74 -5.80
CA PRO A 37 2.15 12.73 -5.20
C PRO A 37 1.85 11.55 -4.25
N PRO A 38 2.36 10.32 -4.47
CA PRO A 38 2.25 9.23 -3.50
C PRO A 38 2.83 9.53 -2.11
N LEU A 39 3.94 10.26 -2.02
CA LEU A 39 4.58 10.57 -0.74
C LEU A 39 3.75 11.56 0.09
N PHE A 40 3.02 12.47 -0.57
CA PHE A 40 2.09 13.37 0.12
C PHE A 40 1.03 12.59 0.90
N TRP A 41 0.38 11.64 0.22
CA TRP A 41 -0.70 10.86 0.84
C TRP A 41 -0.19 9.83 1.86
N LEU A 42 1.01 9.28 1.67
CA LEU A 42 1.67 8.50 2.71
C LEU A 42 1.88 9.35 3.96
N GLY A 43 2.32 10.61 3.83
CA GLY A 43 2.43 11.54 4.95
C GLY A 43 1.10 11.73 5.68
N CYS A 44 0.00 11.92 4.94
CA CYS A 44 -1.35 12.00 5.51
C CYS A 44 -1.79 10.71 6.22
N ALA A 45 -1.38 9.54 5.73
CA ALA A 45 -1.68 8.26 6.36
C ALA A 45 -0.89 8.07 7.67
N LEU A 46 0.37 8.49 7.68
CA LEU A 46 1.22 8.43 8.87
C LEU A 46 0.76 9.41 9.95
N ASP A 47 0.31 10.61 9.56
CA ASP A 47 -0.33 11.56 10.48
C ASP A 47 -1.54 10.91 11.17
N GLU A 48 -2.40 10.21 10.42
CA GLU A 48 -3.56 9.50 10.97
C GLU A 48 -3.17 8.38 11.95
N ILE A 49 -2.16 7.57 11.61
CA ILE A 49 -1.69 6.48 12.48
C ILE A 49 -1.07 7.06 13.76
N SER A 50 -0.40 8.21 13.67
CA SER A 50 0.28 8.85 14.81
C SER A 50 -0.66 9.31 15.92
N GLU A 51 -1.94 9.50 15.60
CA GLU A 51 -2.99 9.80 16.58
C GLU A 51 -3.46 8.54 17.35
N THR A 52 -2.87 7.38 17.05
CA THR A 52 -3.20 6.08 17.64
C THR A 52 -1.99 5.46 18.36
N ASN A 53 -2.23 4.39 19.12
CA ASN A 53 -1.17 3.60 19.75
C ASN A 53 -0.48 2.62 18.78
N GLU A 54 -0.84 2.63 17.50
CA GLU A 54 -0.37 1.68 16.48
C GLU A 54 0.88 2.18 15.76
N MET A 55 1.29 3.44 15.99
CA MET A 55 2.45 4.05 15.34
C MET A 55 3.76 3.32 15.65
N ASP A 56 3.97 2.91 16.90
CA ASP A 56 5.18 2.17 17.30
C ASP A 56 5.25 0.82 16.58
N ILE A 57 4.11 0.12 16.45
CA ILE A 57 3.99 -1.14 15.72
C ILE A 57 4.32 -0.93 14.23
N PHE A 58 3.80 0.15 13.64
CA PHE A 58 4.12 0.50 12.26
C PHE A 58 5.60 0.80 12.06
N ILE A 59 6.23 1.59 12.94
CA ILE A 59 7.66 1.91 12.87
C ILE A 59 8.50 0.63 12.94
N GLU A 60 8.17 -0.30 13.84
CA GLU A 60 8.85 -1.59 13.94
C GLU A 60 8.72 -2.40 12.64
N LYS A 61 7.51 -2.52 12.10
CA LYS A 61 7.25 -3.20 10.81
C LYS A 61 8.04 -2.56 9.66
N ALA A 62 8.04 -1.23 9.58
CA ALA A 62 8.72 -0.47 8.54
C ALA A 62 10.25 -0.68 8.59
N ARG A 63 10.84 -0.61 9.78
CA ARG A 63 12.28 -0.90 9.99
C ARG A 63 12.64 -2.34 9.68
N LYS A 64 11.78 -3.30 10.04
CA LYS A 64 11.99 -4.71 9.74
C LYS A 64 11.94 -4.97 8.23
N ALA A 65 11.05 -4.28 7.51
CA ALA A 65 10.90 -4.43 6.06
C ALA A 65 12.13 -3.98 5.27
N ILE A 66 12.84 -2.95 5.72
CA ILE A 66 14.14 -2.54 5.17
C ILE A 66 15.20 -3.65 5.25
N GLY A 67 15.10 -4.56 6.23
CA GLY A 67 16.14 -5.57 6.46
C GLY A 67 17.54 -4.96 6.59
N ASP A 68 18.46 -5.36 5.71
CA ASP A 68 19.81 -4.80 5.63
C ASP A 68 19.81 -3.52 4.79
N LEU A 69 20.19 -2.39 5.42
CA LEU A 69 20.31 -1.08 4.76
C LEU A 69 21.34 -1.05 3.62
N SER A 70 22.19 -2.05 3.51
CA SER A 70 23.14 -2.23 2.41
C SER A 70 22.65 -3.16 1.30
N ASP A 71 21.45 -3.75 1.43
CA ASP A 71 20.84 -4.58 0.39
C ASP A 71 19.99 -3.74 -0.57
N PHE A 72 20.51 -3.60 -1.80
CA PHE A 72 19.89 -2.87 -2.91
C PHE A 72 19.02 -3.77 -3.78
N SER A 73 18.27 -4.68 -3.15
CA SER A 73 17.42 -5.61 -3.87
C SER A 73 16.01 -5.05 -4.09
N TRP A 74 15.43 -5.42 -5.23
CA TRP A 74 14.02 -5.18 -5.50
C TRP A 74 13.10 -5.78 -4.42
N ALA A 75 13.51 -6.91 -3.83
CA ALA A 75 12.75 -7.54 -2.76
C ALA A 75 12.65 -6.65 -1.51
N ASN A 76 13.74 -5.96 -1.17
CA ASN A 76 13.80 -5.06 -0.02
C ASN A 76 12.97 -3.78 -0.24
N GLU A 77 13.15 -3.10 -1.38
CA GLU A 77 12.30 -1.97 -1.78
C GLU A 77 10.83 -2.35 -1.68
N GLN A 78 10.53 -3.55 -2.14
CA GLN A 78 9.17 -4.03 -2.18
C GLN A 78 8.55 -4.28 -0.81
N ALA A 79 9.31 -4.88 0.10
CA ALA A 79 8.86 -5.06 1.48
C ALA A 79 8.53 -3.69 2.12
N CYS A 80 9.34 -2.66 1.86
CA CYS A 80 9.08 -1.30 2.34
C CYS A 80 7.77 -0.74 1.75
N LEU A 81 7.57 -0.88 0.45
CA LEU A 81 6.36 -0.42 -0.23
C LEU A 81 5.10 -1.14 0.27
N ASP A 82 5.18 -2.44 0.55
CA ASP A 82 4.07 -3.22 1.08
C ASP A 82 3.69 -2.75 2.51
N VAL A 83 4.68 -2.40 3.35
CA VAL A 83 4.42 -1.80 4.68
C VAL A 83 3.78 -0.42 4.57
N PHE A 84 4.25 0.42 3.67
CA PHE A 84 3.63 1.72 3.46
C PHE A 84 2.20 1.61 2.91
N SER A 85 1.88 0.57 2.13
CA SER A 85 0.50 0.27 1.69
C SER A 85 -0.39 -0.13 2.86
N GLN A 86 0.16 -0.81 3.87
CA GLN A 86 -0.56 -1.07 5.13
C GLN A 86 -0.88 0.22 5.88
N ALA A 87 0.06 1.18 5.94
CA ALA A 87 -0.22 2.47 6.56
C ALA A 87 -1.40 3.19 5.89
N CYS A 88 -1.43 3.20 4.56
CA CYS A 88 -2.52 3.79 3.79
C CYS A 88 -3.86 3.07 4.05
N ALA A 89 -3.87 1.73 4.04
CA ALA A 89 -5.05 0.94 4.35
C ALA A 89 -5.55 1.17 5.78
N PHE A 90 -4.64 1.29 6.75
CA PHE A 90 -4.96 1.59 8.14
C PHE A 90 -5.62 2.96 8.26
N ALA A 91 -5.00 3.99 7.68
CA ALA A 91 -5.52 5.35 7.71
C ALA A 91 -6.90 5.45 7.03
N TRP A 92 -7.09 4.73 5.93
CA TRP A 92 -8.39 4.62 5.29
C TRP A 92 -9.44 3.99 6.22
N ALA A 93 -9.10 2.87 6.88
CA ALA A 93 -10.00 2.17 7.77
C ALA A 93 -10.39 3.02 8.99
N SER A 94 -9.42 3.72 9.59
CA SER A 94 -9.62 4.67 10.68
C SER A 94 -10.66 5.74 10.32
N LYS A 95 -10.58 6.27 9.09
CA LYS A 95 -11.46 7.34 8.61
C LYS A 95 -12.85 6.87 8.19
N ASN A 96 -12.97 5.65 7.64
CA ASN A 96 -14.18 5.21 6.94
C ASN A 96 -14.97 4.12 7.65
N LEU A 97 -14.34 3.37 8.55
CA LEU A 97 -14.96 2.25 9.26
C LEU A 97 -14.98 2.54 10.76
N SER A 98 -13.95 2.08 11.47
CA SER A 98 -13.77 2.25 12.91
C SER A 98 -12.28 2.10 13.23
N LYS A 99 -11.93 2.14 14.52
CA LYS A 99 -10.55 2.01 14.98
C LYS A 99 -9.93 0.67 14.51
N PRO A 100 -8.98 0.68 13.56
CA PRO A 100 -8.33 -0.53 13.08
C PRO A 100 -7.15 -0.91 13.97
N GLN A 101 -6.65 -2.13 13.79
CA GLN A 101 -5.49 -2.68 14.48
C GLN A 101 -4.60 -3.39 13.47
N PHE A 102 -3.27 -3.22 13.58
CA PHE A 102 -2.37 -4.10 12.84
C PHE A 102 -2.45 -5.50 13.45
N ILE A 103 -2.67 -6.51 12.62
CA ILE A 103 -2.55 -7.90 13.07
C ILE A 103 -1.14 -8.42 12.77
N GLU A 104 -0.59 -9.17 13.73
CA GLU A 104 0.71 -9.84 13.59
C GLU A 104 0.62 -11.10 12.75
N GLU A 105 -0.59 -11.62 12.50
CA GLU A 105 -0.81 -12.83 11.73
C GLU A 105 -0.38 -12.64 10.27
N SER A 106 0.85 -13.05 9.98
CA SER A 106 1.30 -13.42 8.66
C SER A 106 0.65 -14.75 8.29
N ASN A 107 -0.49 -14.73 7.59
CA ASN A 107 -0.99 -15.93 6.92
C ASN A 107 -0.21 -16.15 5.60
N GLY A 108 1.12 -16.18 5.66
CA GLY A 108 2.01 -16.17 4.50
C GLY A 108 2.58 -14.78 4.20
N ASP A 109 2.55 -14.37 2.92
CA ASP A 109 3.22 -13.16 2.39
C ASP A 109 2.45 -11.84 2.58
N TYR A 110 1.28 -11.88 3.21
CA TYR A 110 0.37 -10.74 3.33
C TYR A 110 0.29 -10.22 4.76
N SER A 111 0.41 -8.91 4.90
CA SER A 111 0.12 -8.23 6.16
C SER A 111 -1.31 -7.74 6.15
N CYS A 112 -2.03 -7.98 7.24
CA CYS A 112 -3.46 -7.69 7.33
C CYS A 112 -3.74 -6.65 8.42
N ILE A 113 -4.90 -5.99 8.33
CA ILE A 113 -5.41 -5.02 9.30
C ILE A 113 -6.79 -5.48 9.73
N PHE A 114 -7.05 -5.53 11.03
CA PHE A 114 -8.34 -5.93 11.56
C PHE A 114 -9.16 -4.72 12.00
N VAL A 115 -10.46 -4.77 11.75
CA VAL A 115 -11.44 -3.74 12.12
C VAL A 115 -12.49 -4.39 13.03
N PRO A 116 -12.31 -4.33 14.37
CA PRO A 116 -13.11 -5.10 15.32
C PRO A 116 -14.61 -4.83 15.24
N ASP A 117 -15.03 -3.57 15.10
CA ASP A 117 -16.45 -3.20 15.12
C ASP A 117 -17.23 -3.76 13.91
N TYR A 118 -16.52 -4.18 12.87
CA TYR A 118 -17.08 -4.73 11.63
C TYR A 118 -16.78 -6.22 11.43
N ASP A 119 -16.04 -6.84 12.36
CA ASP A 119 -15.46 -8.18 12.21
C ASP A 119 -14.86 -8.37 10.81
N ALA A 120 -14.06 -7.38 10.40
CA ALA A 120 -13.56 -7.27 9.04
C ALA A 120 -12.03 -7.26 9.00
N THR A 121 -11.46 -8.01 8.07
CA THR A 121 -10.02 -8.03 7.81
C THR A 121 -9.75 -7.37 6.47
N ILE A 122 -8.89 -6.36 6.50
CA ILE A 122 -8.40 -5.65 5.34
C ILE A 122 -7.08 -6.28 4.90
N VAL A 123 -7.01 -6.66 3.62
CA VAL A 123 -5.82 -7.24 3.01
C VAL A 123 -5.24 -6.23 2.02
N PRO A 124 -4.27 -5.40 2.44
CA PRO A 124 -3.56 -4.50 1.54
C PRO A 124 -2.67 -5.27 0.57
N LYS A 125 -2.78 -4.95 -0.72
CA LYS A 125 -1.87 -5.41 -1.76
C LYS A 125 -1.59 -4.29 -2.74
N ARG A 126 -0.36 -4.30 -3.24
CA ARG A 126 0.10 -3.41 -4.28
C ARG A 126 0.14 -4.13 -5.63
N ILE A 127 -0.56 -3.59 -6.63
CA ILE A 127 -0.52 -4.01 -8.04
C ILE A 127 0.74 -3.41 -8.66
N ARG A 128 1.62 -4.25 -9.23
CA ARG A 128 2.94 -3.85 -9.70
C ARG A 128 2.96 -3.88 -11.21
N HIS A 129 3.54 -2.85 -11.82
CA HIS A 129 3.80 -2.79 -13.25
C HIS A 129 2.55 -2.74 -14.13
N VAL A 130 2.04 -1.52 -14.27
CA VAL A 130 1.06 -1.22 -15.30
C VAL A 130 1.78 -0.92 -16.62
N ARG A 131 2.59 -1.86 -17.12
CA ARG A 131 3.19 -1.72 -18.46
C ARG A 131 2.20 -2.15 -19.52
N HIS A 132 1.55 -3.27 -19.28
CA HIS A 132 0.46 -3.78 -20.10
C HIS A 132 -0.80 -3.96 -19.25
N PHE A 133 -1.95 -3.85 -19.90
CA PHE A 133 -3.23 -4.06 -19.24
C PHE A 133 -3.43 -5.52 -18.80
N GLU A 134 -2.81 -6.47 -19.49
CA GLU A 134 -2.86 -7.90 -19.15
C GLU A 134 -2.17 -8.20 -17.82
N ASP A 135 -1.04 -7.54 -17.53
CA ASP A 135 -0.32 -7.67 -16.26
C ASP A 135 -1.21 -7.25 -15.08
N VAL A 136 -1.94 -6.15 -15.26
CA VAL A 136 -2.89 -5.63 -14.27
C VAL A 136 -4.03 -6.62 -14.00
N VAL A 137 -4.58 -7.22 -15.05
CA VAL A 137 -5.65 -8.22 -14.91
C VAL A 137 -5.14 -9.45 -14.16
N SER A 138 -3.93 -9.90 -14.47
CA SER A 138 -3.29 -11.02 -13.77
C SER A 138 -3.08 -10.71 -12.29
N ASP A 139 -2.48 -9.56 -11.97
CA ASP A 139 -2.22 -9.13 -10.60
C ASP A 139 -3.51 -9.02 -9.76
N ILE A 140 -4.59 -8.48 -10.34
CA ILE A 140 -5.89 -8.41 -9.68
C ILE A 140 -6.47 -9.81 -9.46
N SER A 141 -6.41 -10.68 -10.47
CA SER A 141 -6.89 -12.05 -10.38
C SER A 141 -6.17 -12.82 -9.28
N ASP A 142 -4.84 -12.72 -9.24
CA ASP A 142 -4.00 -13.36 -8.22
C ASP A 142 -4.31 -12.81 -6.83
N PHE A 143 -4.42 -11.49 -6.71
CA PHE A 143 -4.81 -10.85 -5.45
C PHE A 143 -6.18 -11.32 -4.94
N VAL A 144 -7.20 -11.35 -5.81
CA VAL A 144 -8.54 -11.79 -5.45
C VAL A 144 -8.49 -13.23 -4.93
N ASN A 145 -7.80 -14.12 -5.65
CA ASN A 145 -7.64 -15.52 -5.24
C ASN A 145 -6.93 -15.62 -3.88
N ASP A 146 -5.89 -14.83 -3.66
CA ASP A 146 -5.14 -14.82 -2.40
C ASP A 146 -6.01 -14.34 -1.24
N VAL A 147 -6.76 -13.23 -1.41
CA VAL A 147 -7.67 -12.71 -0.38
C VAL A 147 -8.73 -13.73 0.00
N GLN A 148 -9.25 -14.48 -0.97
CA GLN A 148 -10.20 -15.55 -0.70
C GLN A 148 -9.59 -16.67 0.14
N GLN A 149 -8.37 -17.09 -0.20
CA GLN A 149 -7.69 -18.23 0.42
C GLN A 149 -7.09 -17.90 1.80
N LEU A 150 -6.66 -16.65 2.03
CA LEU A 150 -5.95 -16.18 3.22
C LEU A 150 -6.74 -16.29 4.53
N LEU A 151 -8.08 -16.30 4.46
CA LEU A 151 -8.96 -16.24 5.62
C LEU A 151 -10.12 -17.23 5.45
N PRO A 152 -9.97 -18.51 5.82
CA PRO A 152 -11.05 -19.48 5.70
C PRO A 152 -12.20 -19.16 6.67
N GLY A 153 -13.42 -18.94 6.17
CA GLY A 153 -14.64 -18.71 6.97
C GLY A 153 -15.52 -17.55 6.48
N ASP A 154 -16.55 -17.23 7.27
CA ASP A 154 -17.56 -16.18 7.00
C ASP A 154 -17.11 -14.76 7.44
N GLN A 155 -15.83 -14.54 7.73
CA GLN A 155 -15.32 -13.21 8.12
C GLN A 155 -15.42 -12.22 6.96
N ASN A 156 -15.79 -10.97 7.26
CA ASN A 156 -15.85 -9.92 6.25
C ASN A 156 -14.43 -9.60 5.75
N LYS A 157 -14.21 -9.63 4.43
CA LYS A 157 -12.90 -9.36 3.82
C LYS A 157 -12.97 -8.12 2.95
N ILE A 158 -12.01 -7.23 3.12
CA ILE A 158 -11.87 -6.02 2.29
C ILE A 158 -10.50 -6.06 1.63
N GLY A 159 -10.46 -6.25 0.31
CA GLY A 159 -9.23 -6.10 -0.44
C GLY A 159 -8.86 -4.64 -0.60
N TYR A 160 -7.68 -4.22 -0.15
CA TYR A 160 -7.22 -2.83 -0.33
C TYR A 160 -6.11 -2.80 -1.39
N LEU A 161 -6.41 -2.23 -2.55
CA LEU A 161 -5.54 -2.24 -3.71
C LEU A 161 -4.88 -0.89 -3.93
N ASP A 162 -3.56 -0.89 -3.79
CA ASP A 162 -2.70 0.21 -4.17
C ASP A 162 -2.07 -0.03 -5.53
N THR A 163 -2.01 1.01 -6.35
CA THR A 163 -1.37 0.94 -7.67
C THR A 163 0.05 1.50 -7.61
N TYR A 164 1.01 0.71 -8.08
CA TYR A 164 2.43 1.04 -8.02
C TYR A 164 2.81 2.26 -8.90
N LEU A 165 3.72 3.08 -8.37
CA LEU A 165 4.51 4.09 -9.08
C LEU A 165 5.94 3.55 -9.28
N ASN A 166 6.41 3.42 -10.53
CA ASN A 166 7.84 3.23 -10.80
C ASN A 166 8.56 4.59 -10.77
N LEU A 167 9.39 4.86 -9.77
CA LEU A 167 10.07 6.16 -9.66
C LEU A 167 10.98 6.47 -10.87
N ASP A 168 11.58 5.45 -11.47
CA ASP A 168 12.50 5.59 -12.60
C ASP A 168 11.77 5.65 -13.97
N TRP A 169 10.52 5.18 -14.03
CA TRP A 169 9.78 5.00 -15.29
C TRP A 169 8.37 5.60 -15.26
N TYR A 170 8.04 6.43 -14.27
CA TYR A 170 6.67 6.88 -14.03
C TYR A 170 6.00 7.54 -15.24
N ALA A 171 6.74 8.30 -16.05
CA ALA A 171 6.23 8.95 -17.26
C ALA A 171 5.97 7.97 -18.43
N GLN A 172 6.44 6.73 -18.31
CA GLN A 172 6.30 5.65 -19.28
C GLN A 172 5.27 4.61 -18.84
N ASP A 173 4.86 4.60 -17.58
CA ASP A 173 3.84 3.69 -17.07
C ASP A 173 2.45 4.04 -17.62
N LEU A 174 1.66 3.00 -17.93
CA LEU A 174 0.37 3.12 -18.61
C LEU A 174 -0.61 4.00 -17.83
N GLY A 175 -0.56 3.98 -16.50
CA GLY A 175 -1.48 4.79 -15.70
C GLY A 175 -1.16 6.29 -15.65
N TYR A 176 0.05 6.70 -16.04
CA TYR A 176 0.37 8.11 -16.24
C TYR A 176 -0.22 8.60 -17.58
N ARG A 177 -0.41 7.69 -18.54
CA ARG A 177 -0.87 7.97 -19.90
C ARG A 177 -2.35 7.68 -20.15
N LEU A 178 -2.99 6.89 -19.29
CA LEU A 178 -4.40 6.49 -19.38
C LEU A 178 -5.08 6.62 -18.02
N GLU A 179 -6.34 7.02 -18.02
CA GLU A 179 -7.21 6.92 -16.84
C GLU A 179 -7.55 5.44 -16.57
N LEU A 180 -6.73 4.77 -15.77
CA LEU A 180 -6.89 3.33 -15.50
C LEU A 180 -7.88 3.00 -14.39
N THR A 181 -8.33 4.00 -13.64
CA THR A 181 -9.30 3.81 -12.56
C THR A 181 -10.54 3.05 -13.04
N GLU A 182 -11.18 3.48 -14.13
CA GLU A 182 -12.41 2.85 -14.63
C GLU A 182 -12.22 1.41 -15.13
N PRO A 183 -11.17 1.11 -15.94
CA PRO A 183 -10.82 -0.26 -16.28
C PRO A 183 -10.56 -1.15 -15.06
N LEU A 184 -9.80 -0.67 -14.08
CA LEU A 184 -9.50 -1.41 -12.84
C LEU A 184 -10.77 -1.72 -12.05
N VAL A 185 -11.66 -0.73 -11.89
CA VAL A 185 -12.95 -0.88 -11.23
C VAL A 185 -13.81 -1.91 -11.95
N SER A 186 -13.82 -1.89 -13.29
CA SER A 186 -14.58 -2.83 -14.10
C SER A 186 -14.09 -4.28 -13.94
N ILE A 187 -12.77 -4.48 -13.90
CA ILE A 187 -12.16 -5.79 -13.62
C ILE A 187 -12.56 -6.26 -12.22
N LEU A 188 -12.37 -5.42 -11.20
CA LEU A 188 -12.69 -5.77 -9.81
C LEU A 188 -14.17 -6.12 -9.65
N LYS A 189 -15.07 -5.39 -10.30
CA LYS A 189 -16.51 -5.67 -10.27
C LYS A 189 -16.89 -7.06 -10.79
N ASN A 190 -16.17 -7.58 -11.78
CA ASN A 190 -16.38 -8.95 -12.27
C ASN A 190 -16.07 -9.97 -11.17
N PHE A 191 -15.05 -9.71 -10.35
CA PHE A 191 -14.70 -10.58 -9.23
C PHE A 191 -15.64 -10.40 -8.03
N THR A 192 -16.10 -9.18 -7.73
CA THR A 192 -17.01 -8.95 -6.59
C THR A 192 -18.38 -9.56 -6.77
N GLY A 193 -18.90 -9.59 -8.01
CA GLY A 193 -20.22 -10.14 -8.31
C GLY A 193 -20.30 -11.66 -8.12
N ASP A 194 -19.19 -12.36 -8.37
CA ASP A 194 -19.12 -13.82 -8.32
C ASP A 194 -18.66 -14.34 -6.94
N GLN A 195 -18.06 -13.49 -6.10
CA GLN A 195 -17.28 -13.94 -4.93
C GLN A 195 -17.55 -13.20 -3.60
N ASP A 196 -18.55 -12.31 -3.54
CA ASP A 196 -18.89 -11.50 -2.34
C ASP A 196 -17.68 -10.74 -1.74
N LEU A 197 -16.78 -10.28 -2.61
CA LEU A 197 -15.57 -9.58 -2.21
C LEU A 197 -15.81 -8.08 -2.12
N ARG A 198 -15.42 -7.46 -0.99
CA ARG A 198 -15.41 -6.00 -0.82
C ARG A 198 -14.01 -5.46 -1.16
N PHE A 199 -13.92 -4.25 -1.71
CA PHE A 199 -12.62 -3.68 -2.07
C PHE A 199 -12.54 -2.16 -1.94
N VAL A 200 -11.30 -1.69 -1.79
CA VAL A 200 -10.90 -0.29 -1.91
C VAL A 200 -9.83 -0.22 -2.98
N LEU A 201 -9.99 0.70 -3.93
CA LEU A 201 -9.00 0.97 -4.98
C LEU A 201 -8.51 2.40 -4.84
N THR A 202 -7.18 2.59 -4.78
CA THR A 202 -6.57 3.92 -4.82
C THR A 202 -6.32 4.40 -6.25
N ARG A 203 -6.29 5.73 -6.45
CA ARG A 203 -6.02 6.28 -7.77
C ARG A 203 -4.60 5.88 -8.21
N PRO A 204 -4.40 5.56 -9.50
CA PRO A 204 -3.07 5.50 -10.09
C PRO A 204 -2.19 6.67 -9.65
N PHE A 205 -1.02 6.37 -9.08
CA PHE A 205 -0.02 7.34 -8.62
C PHE A 205 -0.50 8.33 -7.55
N GLN A 206 -1.61 8.05 -6.87
CA GLN A 206 -2.03 8.75 -5.66
C GLN A 206 -2.27 7.71 -4.59
N TRP A 207 -1.17 7.12 -4.13
CA TRP A 207 -1.15 6.18 -3.03
C TRP A 207 -2.03 6.65 -1.87
N GLY A 208 -2.81 5.80 -1.21
CA GLY A 208 -3.61 6.25 -0.06
C GLY A 208 -4.75 7.22 -0.39
N ASN A 209 -4.99 7.54 -1.67
CA ASN A 209 -6.15 8.29 -2.12
C ASN A 209 -7.19 7.35 -2.75
N PRO A 210 -8.16 6.83 -1.98
CA PRO A 210 -9.19 5.94 -2.49
C PRO A 210 -10.04 6.66 -3.55
N VAL A 211 -10.25 6.01 -4.69
CA VAL A 211 -11.13 6.50 -5.77
C VAL A 211 -12.42 5.69 -5.88
N VAL A 212 -12.38 4.44 -5.44
CA VAL A 212 -13.55 3.58 -5.31
C VAL A 212 -13.45 2.81 -4.01
N SER A 213 -14.57 2.69 -3.33
CA SER A 213 -14.73 1.81 -2.18
C SER A 213 -16.09 1.14 -2.29
N CYS A 214 -16.09 -0.19 -2.36
CA CYS A 214 -17.27 -1.03 -2.39
C CYS A 214 -17.17 -1.98 -1.21
N TYR A 215 -17.89 -1.68 -0.12
CA TYR A 215 -17.85 -2.43 1.14
C TYR A 215 -19.20 -2.42 1.86
#